data_AF-A0A1G0QL16-F1
#
_entry.id   AF-A0A1G0QL16-F1
#
_cell.length_a   1.000
_cell.length_b   1.000
_cell.length_c   1.000
_cell.angle_alpha   90.00
_cell.angle_beta   90.00
_cell.angle_gamma   90.00
#
_symmetry.space_group_name_H-M   'P 1'
#
loop_
_entity.id
_entity.type
_entity.pdbx_description
1 polymer ?
#
loop_
_entity_poly.entity_id
_entity_poly.type
_entity_poly.pdbx_seq_one_letter_code
_entity_poly.pdbx_strand_id
1 'polypeptide(L)'
;MKSLITIVITILFFSITAPAQDKTTEEKVTVNKETGDTTRTSSVAISVTEDITPRNDLIVINPLKFLLFYNISYFHKVSENVIVGGGFQAPTISGITGIGFNAEVRFYPKGNNMRGFYVAPNFSYNHLSADEVSSDPVSLGVLIGWQWFPGDQFAIGLGIGVDHYFGSINDANDDFGRYDGFAPALRFDIGFGW
;
A
#
# COMPACT_ATOMS: atom_id res chain seq x y z
N MET A 1 -2.40 6.78 30.38
CA MET A 1 -3.03 5.93 29.35
C MET A 1 -2.67 6.30 27.91
N LYS A 2 -2.59 7.60 27.54
CA LYS A 2 -2.18 8.03 26.17
C LYS A 2 -0.77 7.57 25.76
N SER A 3 0.18 7.51 26.69
CA SER A 3 1.57 7.08 26.42
C SER A 3 1.71 5.59 26.11
N LEU A 4 0.86 4.73 26.70
CA LEU A 4 0.97 3.28 26.51
C LEU A 4 0.52 2.84 25.11
N ILE A 5 -0.50 3.51 24.56
CA ILE A 5 -1.03 3.22 23.21
C ILE A 5 -0.01 3.64 22.14
N THR A 6 0.68 4.77 22.32
CA THR A 6 1.73 5.21 21.40
C THR A 6 2.92 4.24 21.37
N ILE A 7 3.30 3.68 22.52
CA ILE A 7 4.40 2.71 22.60
C ILE A 7 4.01 1.38 21.92
N VAL A 8 2.79 0.88 22.13
CA VAL A 8 2.32 -0.36 21.50
C VAL A 8 2.21 -0.22 19.97
N ILE A 9 1.73 0.92 19.47
CA ILE A 9 1.67 1.20 18.03
C ILE A 9 3.09 1.28 17.43
N THR A 10 4.03 1.94 18.13
CA THR A 10 5.42 2.05 17.65
C THR A 10 6.12 0.69 17.59
N ILE A 11 5.86 -0.22 18.54
CA ILE A 11 6.44 -1.58 18.53
C ILE A 11 5.84 -2.44 17.40
N LEU A 12 4.55 -2.29 17.09
CA LEU A 12 3.91 -2.98 15.97
C LEU A 12 4.46 -2.53 14.60
N PHE A 13 4.82 -1.25 14.44
CA PHE A 13 5.39 -0.75 13.19
C PHE A 13 6.84 -1.21 12.92
N PHE A 14 7.63 -1.52 13.94
CA PHE A 14 9.00 -2.02 13.75
C PHE A 14 9.13 -3.54 13.61
N SER A 15 8.04 -4.29 13.78
CA SER A 15 8.07 -5.76 13.81
C SER A 15 7.82 -6.43 12.44
N ILE A 16 7.57 -5.67 11.35
CA ILE A 16 6.98 -6.23 10.11
C ILE A 16 7.94 -6.22 8.90
N THR A 17 9.17 -5.73 9.03
CA THR A 17 10.10 -5.68 7.87
C THR A 17 11.43 -6.38 8.13
N ALA A 18 11.37 -7.67 8.45
CA ALA A 18 12.50 -8.56 8.17
C ALA A 18 12.06 -9.49 7.03
N PRO A 19 12.71 -9.49 5.84
CA PRO A 19 12.72 -10.70 5.02
C PRO A 19 12.91 -11.93 5.92
N ALA A 20 12.10 -12.95 5.71
CA ALA A 20 12.24 -14.25 6.38
C ALA A 20 13.61 -14.81 6.00
N GLN A 21 14.59 -14.58 6.88
CA GLN A 21 15.97 -15.00 6.67
C GLN A 21 16.09 -16.40 7.26
N ASP A 22 16.08 -17.42 6.40
CA ASP A 22 16.36 -18.78 6.84
C ASP A 22 17.86 -18.94 7.06
N LYS A 23 18.24 -19.17 8.32
CA LYS A 23 19.62 -19.43 8.71
C LYS A 23 19.91 -20.93 8.59
N THR A 24 20.49 -21.35 7.46
CA THR A 24 21.04 -22.70 7.35
C THR A 24 22.48 -22.70 7.89
N THR A 25 22.71 -23.42 8.99
CA THR A 25 24.04 -23.62 9.55
C THR A 25 24.58 -24.96 9.07
N GLU A 26 25.58 -24.96 8.18
CA GLU A 26 26.26 -26.18 7.77
C GLU A 26 27.55 -26.36 8.58
N GLU A 27 27.65 -27.48 9.29
CA GLU A 27 28.87 -27.85 10.02
C GLU A 27 29.55 -29.01 9.29
N LYS A 28 30.74 -28.76 8.73
CA LYS A 28 31.58 -29.80 8.13
C LYS A 28 32.76 -30.11 9.05
N VAL A 29 32.76 -31.30 9.62
CA VAL A 29 33.88 -31.84 10.40
C VAL A 29 34.74 -32.70 9.50
N THR A 30 36.00 -32.31 9.29
CA THR A 30 36.97 -33.15 8.58
C THR A 30 37.96 -33.69 9.61
N VAL A 31 38.02 -35.02 9.74
CA VAL A 31 38.93 -35.71 10.67
C VAL A 31 40.12 -36.24 9.87
N ASN A 32 41.33 -35.78 10.19
CA ASN A 32 42.54 -36.32 9.60
C ASN A 32 42.89 -37.65 10.31
N LYS A 33 42.78 -38.77 9.59
CA LYS A 33 42.94 -40.13 10.14
C LYS A 33 44.39 -40.46 10.57
N GLU A 34 45.39 -39.68 10.14
CA GLU A 34 46.80 -39.96 10.45
C GLU A 34 47.31 -39.24 11.71
N THR A 35 46.77 -38.07 12.05
CA THR A 35 47.23 -37.25 13.20
C THR A 35 46.21 -37.11 14.32
N GLY A 36 44.94 -37.48 14.09
CA GLY A 36 43.86 -37.30 15.06
C GLY A 36 43.34 -35.87 15.19
N ASP A 37 43.89 -34.92 14.43
CA ASP A 37 43.45 -33.53 14.44
C ASP A 37 42.09 -33.34 13.74
N THR A 38 41.24 -32.55 14.38
CA THR A 38 39.94 -32.13 13.88
C THR A 38 40.01 -30.70 13.38
N THR A 39 39.78 -30.50 12.08
CA THR A 39 39.60 -29.15 11.53
C THR A 39 38.11 -28.87 11.42
N ARG A 40 37.63 -27.85 12.14
CA ARG A 40 36.22 -27.44 12.17
C ARG A 40 36.04 -26.22 11.27
N THR A 41 35.38 -26.38 10.13
CA THR A 41 35.04 -25.27 9.23
C THR A 41 33.56 -24.96 9.41
N SER A 42 33.26 -23.75 9.89
CA SER A 42 31.90 -23.23 9.98
C SER A 42 31.67 -22.25 8.84
N SER A 43 30.71 -22.54 7.97
CA SER A 43 30.26 -21.64 6.92
C SER A 43 28.78 -21.32 7.14
N VAL A 44 28.45 -20.04 7.23
CA VAL A 44 27.06 -19.58 7.33
C VAL A 44 26.60 -19.20 5.94
N ALA A 45 25.76 -20.03 5.32
CA ALA A 45 25.05 -19.66 4.10
C ALA A 45 23.79 -18.87 4.50
N ILE A 46 23.79 -17.57 4.21
CA ILE A 46 22.60 -16.74 4.35
C ILE A 46 21.80 -16.85 3.05
N SER A 47 20.67 -17.56 3.08
CA SER A 47 19.74 -17.57 1.96
C SER A 47 18.62 -16.56 2.20
N VAL A 48 18.40 -15.66 1.25
CA VAL A 48 17.22 -14.77 1.25
C VAL A 48 16.16 -15.45 0.40
N THR A 49 15.18 -16.06 1.05
CA THR A 49 14.02 -16.64 0.35
C THR A 49 13.05 -15.50 0.05
N GLU A 50 13.06 -15.00 -1.18
CA GLU A 50 12.01 -14.10 -1.66
C GLU A 50 10.81 -14.92 -2.13
N ASP A 51 9.60 -14.52 -1.73
CA ASP A 51 8.38 -15.02 -2.32
C ASP A 51 8.32 -14.59 -3.80
N ILE A 52 8.43 -15.57 -4.69
CA ILE A 52 8.41 -15.43 -6.15
C ILE A 52 7.03 -15.67 -6.76
N THR A 53 5.97 -15.78 -5.95
CA THR A 53 4.63 -16.09 -6.45
C THR A 53 4.17 -14.99 -7.41
N PRO A 54 3.99 -15.30 -8.71
CA PRO A 54 3.52 -14.32 -9.67
C PRO A 54 2.07 -14.00 -9.37
N ARG A 55 1.75 -12.70 -9.35
CA ARG A 55 0.39 -12.19 -9.17
C ARG A 55 0.12 -11.20 -10.29
N ASN A 56 -1.03 -11.34 -10.91
CA ASN A 56 -1.45 -10.48 -12.01
C ASN A 56 -2.56 -9.53 -11.57
N ASP A 57 -3.28 -9.87 -10.51
CA ASP A 57 -4.44 -9.14 -10.04
C ASP A 57 -4.32 -8.85 -8.55
N LEU A 58 -4.86 -7.70 -8.12
CA LEU A 58 -4.89 -7.28 -6.73
C LEU A 58 -6.18 -6.52 -6.46
N ILE A 59 -6.95 -6.96 -5.47
CA ILE A 59 -8.08 -6.22 -4.93
C ILE A 59 -7.76 -5.75 -3.52
N VAL A 60 -7.99 -4.47 -3.23
CA VAL A 60 -7.68 -3.87 -1.92
C VAL A 60 -8.79 -2.93 -1.47
N ILE A 61 -8.88 -2.81 -0.15
CA ILE A 61 -9.61 -1.75 0.53
C ILE A 61 -8.62 -0.96 1.38
N ASN A 62 -8.91 0.32 1.61
CA ASN A 62 -8.18 1.16 2.55
C ASN A 62 -9.07 1.44 3.77
N PRO A 63 -8.88 0.74 4.91
CA PRO A 63 -9.69 0.93 6.10
C PRO A 63 -9.56 2.33 6.71
N LEU A 64 -8.43 3.03 6.55
CA LEU A 64 -8.29 4.41 7.06
C LEU A 64 -9.26 5.35 6.35
N LYS A 65 -9.53 5.08 5.06
CA LYS A 65 -10.45 5.88 4.26
C LYS A 65 -11.91 5.66 4.66
N PHE A 66 -12.28 4.55 5.33
CA PHE A 66 -13.65 4.29 5.80
C PHE A 66 -14.18 5.34 6.79
N LEU A 67 -13.29 6.14 7.40
CA LEU A 67 -13.69 7.29 8.20
C LEU A 67 -14.48 8.34 7.38
N LEU A 68 -14.28 8.38 6.06
CA LEU A 68 -14.93 9.33 5.15
C LEU A 68 -15.65 8.64 3.97
N PHE A 69 -15.11 7.52 3.47
CA PHE A 69 -15.61 6.79 2.31
C PHE A 69 -15.40 5.27 2.42
N TYR A 70 -16.46 4.49 2.18
CA TYR A 70 -16.30 3.11 1.73
C TYR A 70 -15.51 3.11 0.44
N ASN A 71 -14.62 2.15 0.25
CA ASN A 71 -13.77 2.09 -0.93
C ASN A 71 -13.36 0.65 -1.25
N ILE A 72 -13.16 0.40 -2.53
CA ILE A 72 -12.58 -0.83 -3.06
C ILE A 72 -11.84 -0.49 -4.35
N SER A 73 -10.66 -1.06 -4.55
CA SER A 73 -9.84 -0.83 -5.73
C SER A 73 -9.32 -2.15 -6.27
N TYR A 74 -9.29 -2.26 -7.59
CA TYR A 74 -8.74 -3.40 -8.31
C TYR A 74 -7.56 -2.93 -9.17
N PHE A 75 -6.50 -3.71 -9.17
CA PHE A 75 -5.28 -3.47 -9.93
C PHE A 75 -4.93 -4.69 -10.77
N HIS A 76 -4.41 -4.43 -11.96
CA HIS A 76 -3.96 -5.44 -12.91
C HIS A 76 -2.53 -5.15 -13.35
N LYS A 77 -1.71 -6.21 -13.44
CA LYS A 77 -0.34 -6.16 -13.94
C LYS A 77 -0.34 -5.89 -15.43
N VAL A 78 0.35 -4.83 -15.86
CA VAL A 78 0.54 -4.50 -17.29
C VAL A 78 1.95 -4.86 -17.76
N SER A 79 2.93 -4.77 -16.87
CA SER A 79 4.31 -5.17 -17.13
C SER A 79 5.01 -5.59 -15.84
N GLU A 80 6.28 -6.01 -15.93
CA GLU A 80 7.05 -6.36 -14.73
C GLU A 80 7.19 -5.21 -13.72
N ASN A 81 7.12 -3.96 -14.18
CA ASN A 81 7.32 -2.79 -13.33
C ASN A 81 6.04 -1.97 -13.12
N VAL A 82 4.92 -2.28 -13.80
CA VAL A 82 3.74 -1.41 -13.81
C VAL A 82 2.48 -2.22 -13.56
N ILE A 83 1.69 -1.76 -12.60
CA ILE A 83 0.29 -2.14 -12.47
C ILE A 83 -0.60 -0.92 -12.62
N VAL A 84 -1.79 -1.11 -13.18
CA VAL A 84 -2.81 -0.07 -13.30
C VAL A 84 -4.05 -0.52 -12.57
N GLY A 85 -4.76 0.40 -11.96
CA GLY A 85 -5.96 0.06 -11.23
C GLY A 85 -6.96 1.19 -11.20
N GLY A 86 -8.16 0.82 -10.78
CA GLY A 86 -9.23 1.75 -10.51
C GLY A 86 -10.10 1.24 -9.38
N GLY A 87 -10.82 2.17 -8.78
CA GLY A 87 -11.64 1.86 -7.63
C GLY A 87 -12.89 2.71 -7.56
N PHE A 88 -13.82 2.25 -6.75
CA PHE A 88 -15.05 2.96 -6.42
C PHE A 88 -15.02 3.36 -4.96
N GLN A 89 -15.68 4.47 -4.65
CA GLN A 89 -15.86 4.93 -3.29
C GLN A 89 -17.22 5.57 -3.09
N ALA A 90 -17.76 5.47 -1.88
CA ALA A 90 -19.04 6.05 -1.49
C ALA A 90 -18.92 6.65 -0.09
N PRO A 91 -19.52 7.84 0.18
CA PRO A 91 -19.42 8.49 1.48
C PRO A 91 -19.93 7.62 2.62
N THR A 92 -19.27 7.69 3.77
CA THR A 92 -19.73 7.04 5.03
C THR A 92 -20.34 8.04 6.02
N ILE A 93 -20.20 9.34 5.76
CA ILE A 93 -20.68 10.42 6.61
C ILE A 93 -22.19 10.59 6.44
N SER A 94 -22.94 10.58 7.54
CA SER A 94 -24.39 10.82 7.52
C SER A 94 -24.72 12.20 6.92
N GLY A 95 -25.73 12.25 6.06
CA GLY A 95 -26.15 13.48 5.37
C GLY A 95 -25.37 13.79 4.09
N ILE A 96 -24.33 13.02 3.78
CA ILE A 96 -23.60 13.10 2.51
C ILE A 96 -23.87 11.84 1.72
N THR A 97 -24.30 12.00 0.47
CA THR A 97 -24.50 10.91 -0.48
C THR A 97 -23.65 11.15 -1.72
N GLY A 98 -23.40 10.10 -2.51
CA GLY A 98 -22.60 10.25 -3.69
C GLY A 98 -21.83 9.00 -4.08
N ILE A 99 -21.08 9.13 -5.17
CA ILE A 99 -20.16 8.11 -5.65
C ILE A 99 -18.90 8.77 -6.17
N GLY A 100 -17.77 8.10 -5.99
CA GLY A 100 -16.51 8.50 -6.59
C GLY A 100 -15.84 7.33 -7.26
N PHE A 101 -14.96 7.67 -8.19
CA PHE A 101 -14.06 6.74 -8.84
C PHE A 101 -12.62 7.25 -8.72
N ASN A 102 -11.69 6.31 -8.67
CA ASN A 102 -10.27 6.61 -8.70
C ASN A 102 -9.59 5.77 -9.79
N ALA A 103 -8.50 6.30 -10.29
CA ALA A 103 -7.57 5.62 -11.18
C ALA A 103 -6.16 5.81 -10.65
N GLU A 104 -5.35 4.76 -10.73
CA GLU A 104 -4.00 4.77 -10.20
C GLU A 104 -3.07 3.91 -11.06
N VAL A 105 -1.84 4.38 -11.21
CA VAL A 105 -0.75 3.60 -11.80
C VAL A 105 0.28 3.40 -10.70
N ARG A 106 0.71 2.17 -10.42
CA ARG A 106 1.86 1.93 -9.52
C ARG A 106 3.06 1.46 -10.32
N PHE A 107 4.15 2.20 -10.21
CA PHE A 107 5.46 1.87 -10.78
C PHE A 107 6.37 1.27 -9.71
N TYR A 108 6.88 0.07 -9.96
CA TYR A 108 7.80 -0.69 -9.11
C TYR A 108 9.20 -0.67 -9.73
N PRO A 109 10.13 0.17 -9.24
CA PRO A 109 11.46 0.33 -9.85
C PRO A 109 12.27 -0.98 -9.90
N LYS A 110 12.06 -1.88 -8.94
CA LYS A 110 12.78 -3.17 -8.87
C LYS A 110 12.28 -4.24 -9.85
N GLY A 111 11.17 -4.02 -10.56
CA GLY A 111 10.60 -5.02 -11.47
C GLY A 111 9.85 -6.16 -10.79
N ASN A 112 9.69 -6.10 -9.47
CA ASN A 112 8.82 -7.00 -8.71
C ASN A 112 7.46 -6.32 -8.53
N ASN A 113 6.64 -6.25 -9.60
CA ASN A 113 5.31 -5.65 -9.48
C ASN A 113 4.50 -6.30 -8.35
N MET A 114 3.54 -5.54 -7.83
CA MET A 114 2.70 -5.88 -6.69
C MET A 114 3.45 -6.09 -5.37
N ARG A 115 4.79 -6.17 -5.32
CA ARG A 115 5.54 -6.39 -4.08
C ARG A 115 6.69 -5.40 -3.92
N GLY A 116 6.79 -4.80 -2.75
CA GLY A 116 7.85 -3.86 -2.41
C GLY A 116 7.49 -2.41 -2.67
N PHE A 117 8.54 -1.60 -2.81
CA PHE A 117 8.44 -0.16 -3.02
C PHE A 117 7.81 0.20 -4.37
N TYR A 118 6.92 1.19 -4.36
CA TYR A 118 6.33 1.77 -5.56
C TYR A 118 6.14 3.27 -5.46
N VAL A 119 6.05 3.92 -6.62
CA VAL A 119 5.57 5.29 -6.80
C VAL A 119 4.25 5.21 -7.55
N ALA A 120 3.25 5.96 -7.11
CA ALA A 120 1.92 5.90 -7.70
C ALA A 120 1.29 7.28 -7.91
N PRO A 121 1.33 7.83 -9.14
CA PRO A 121 0.41 8.88 -9.51
C PRO A 121 -1.03 8.37 -9.48
N ASN A 122 -1.93 9.21 -8.99
CA ASN A 122 -3.34 8.89 -8.84
C ASN A 122 -4.24 10.04 -9.30
N PHE A 123 -5.45 9.69 -9.69
CA PHE A 123 -6.52 10.60 -10.05
C PHE A 123 -7.79 10.15 -9.35
N SER A 124 -8.59 11.09 -8.84
CA SER A 124 -9.93 10.77 -8.35
C SER A 124 -10.95 11.81 -8.77
N TYR A 125 -12.19 11.35 -8.92
CA TYR A 125 -13.36 12.21 -9.08
C TYR A 125 -14.44 11.70 -8.13
N ASN A 126 -15.16 12.62 -7.53
CA ASN A 126 -16.28 12.33 -6.65
C ASN A 126 -17.44 13.21 -7.05
N HIS A 127 -18.64 12.65 -7.07
CA HIS A 127 -19.88 13.42 -7.07
C HIS A 127 -20.49 13.28 -5.69
N LEU A 128 -20.60 14.41 -4.97
CA LEU A 128 -21.07 14.46 -3.59
C LEU A 128 -22.28 15.39 -3.49
N SER A 129 -23.31 14.96 -2.77
CA SER A 129 -24.51 15.73 -2.50
C SER A 129 -24.78 15.74 -1.00
N ALA A 130 -25.04 16.93 -0.46
CA ALA A 130 -25.48 17.14 0.90
C ALA A 130 -26.62 18.17 0.89
N ASP A 131 -27.79 17.78 1.39
CA ASP A 131 -29.03 18.56 1.30
C ASP A 131 -29.31 19.02 -0.15
N GLU A 132 -29.39 20.33 -0.41
CA GLU A 132 -29.63 20.92 -1.73
C GLU A 132 -28.34 21.33 -2.47
N VAL A 133 -27.16 20.97 -1.93
CA VAL A 133 -25.86 21.36 -2.49
C VAL A 133 -25.12 20.17 -3.07
N SER A 134 -24.65 20.31 -4.31
CA SER A 134 -23.80 19.33 -4.99
C SER A 134 -22.38 19.85 -5.23
N SER A 135 -21.40 18.95 -5.20
CA SER A 135 -19.98 19.26 -5.44
C SER A 135 -19.30 18.10 -6.16
N ASP A 136 -18.41 18.43 -7.09
CA ASP A 136 -17.70 17.48 -7.93
C ASP A 136 -16.17 17.51 -7.73
N PRO A 137 -15.64 17.07 -6.56
CA PRO A 137 -14.20 17.13 -6.33
C PRO A 137 -13.41 16.23 -7.26
N VAL A 138 -12.48 16.85 -7.96
CA VAL A 138 -11.41 16.19 -8.70
C VAL A 138 -10.12 16.28 -7.90
N SER A 139 -9.31 15.23 -7.92
CA SER A 139 -7.96 15.27 -7.40
C SER A 139 -6.94 14.64 -8.33
N LEU A 140 -5.73 15.20 -8.29
CA LEU A 140 -4.53 14.63 -8.87
C LEU A 140 -3.47 14.52 -7.79
N GLY A 141 -2.83 13.37 -7.68
CA GLY A 141 -1.89 13.15 -6.59
C GLY A 141 -0.76 12.21 -6.95
N VAL A 142 0.17 12.11 -6.02
CA VAL A 142 1.26 11.16 -6.08
C VAL A 142 1.50 10.60 -4.69
N LEU A 143 1.65 9.29 -4.61
CA LEU A 143 2.11 8.63 -3.40
C LEU A 143 3.37 7.81 -3.65
N ILE A 144 4.11 7.59 -2.58
CA ILE A 144 5.08 6.51 -2.48
C ILE A 144 4.54 5.48 -1.50
N GLY A 145 4.78 4.21 -1.76
CA GLY A 145 4.26 3.15 -0.91
C GLY A 145 5.10 1.90 -0.94
N TRP A 146 4.71 0.97 -0.07
CA TRP A 146 5.31 -0.34 0.02
C TRP A 146 4.20 -1.38 0.18
N GLN A 147 4.22 -2.40 -0.66
CA GLN A 147 3.27 -3.52 -0.64
C GLN A 147 3.97 -4.79 -0.17
N TRP A 148 3.34 -5.56 0.72
CA TRP A 148 3.78 -6.86 1.19
C TRP A 148 2.70 -7.91 0.93
N PHE A 149 3.14 -9.17 0.89
CA PHE A 149 2.26 -10.33 0.93
C PHE A 149 2.68 -11.21 2.11
N PRO A 150 2.02 -11.06 3.28
CA PRO A 150 2.30 -11.91 4.45
C PRO A 150 1.92 -13.38 4.27
N GLY A 151 1.13 -13.70 3.25
CA GLY A 151 0.85 -15.06 2.79
C GLY A 151 0.68 -15.08 1.27
N ASP A 152 0.35 -16.24 0.71
CA ASP A 152 0.34 -16.45 -0.75
C ASP A 152 -0.55 -15.46 -1.49
N GLN A 153 -1.72 -15.16 -0.94
CA GLN A 153 -2.68 -14.25 -1.58
C GLN A 153 -2.95 -12.99 -0.78
N PHE A 154 -2.73 -12.99 0.53
CA PHE A 154 -3.08 -11.85 1.37
C PHE A 154 -2.10 -10.70 1.17
N ALA A 155 -2.62 -9.52 0.86
CA ALA A 155 -1.85 -8.33 0.53
C ALA A 155 -2.04 -7.26 1.61
N ILE A 156 -0.96 -6.62 2.02
CA ILE A 156 -1.01 -5.40 2.84
C ILE A 156 -0.12 -4.33 2.22
N GLY A 157 -0.58 -3.08 2.18
CA GLY A 157 0.18 -1.95 1.67
C GLY A 157 0.19 -0.77 2.63
N LEU A 158 1.28 -0.03 2.64
CA LEU A 158 1.35 1.30 3.24
C LEU A 158 1.73 2.33 2.19
N GLY A 159 1.22 3.54 2.31
CA GLY A 159 1.55 4.64 1.42
C GLY A 159 1.37 6.00 2.05
N ILE A 160 2.21 6.94 1.62
CA ILE A 160 2.12 8.36 1.97
C ILE A 160 2.34 9.19 0.71
N GLY A 161 1.60 10.29 0.61
CA GLY A 161 1.64 11.13 -0.58
C GLY A 161 0.97 12.48 -0.35
N VAL A 162 0.69 13.14 -1.46
CA VAL A 162 -0.04 14.40 -1.50
C VAL A 162 -0.99 14.37 -2.68
N ASP A 163 -2.21 14.85 -2.45
CA ASP A 163 -3.23 15.03 -3.47
C ASP A 163 -3.55 16.52 -3.57
N HIS A 164 -3.58 17.05 -4.80
CA HIS A 164 -4.11 18.36 -5.12
C HIS A 164 -5.58 18.22 -5.51
N TYR A 165 -6.47 18.84 -4.74
CA TYR A 165 -7.90 18.87 -4.99
C TYR A 165 -8.28 20.17 -5.67
N PHE A 166 -9.09 20.06 -6.71
CA PHE A 166 -9.66 21.20 -7.40
C PHE A 166 -11.08 20.87 -7.87
N GLY A 167 -11.95 21.87 -7.88
CA GLY A 167 -13.33 21.67 -8.30
C GLY A 167 -14.18 22.90 -8.05
N SER A 168 -15.44 22.81 -8.47
CA SER A 168 -16.45 23.82 -8.23
C SER A 168 -17.66 23.24 -7.51
N ILE A 169 -18.33 24.08 -6.73
CA ILE A 169 -19.64 23.81 -6.14
C ILE A 169 -20.66 24.37 -7.12
N ASN A 170 -21.56 23.52 -7.64
CA ASN A 170 -22.42 23.90 -8.76
C ASN A 170 -23.52 24.92 -8.38
N ASP A 171 -23.76 25.13 -7.08
CA ASP A 171 -24.88 25.94 -6.55
C ASP A 171 -24.46 27.06 -5.57
N ALA A 172 -23.17 27.43 -5.52
CA ALA A 172 -22.69 28.49 -4.62
C ALA A 172 -22.65 29.87 -5.31
N ASN A 173 -23.28 30.89 -4.70
CA ASN A 173 -23.20 32.28 -5.13
C ASN A 173 -21.73 32.79 -5.17
N ASP A 174 -21.21 32.90 -6.38
CA ASP A 174 -20.08 33.63 -6.99
C ASP A 174 -18.75 33.99 -6.27
N ASP A 175 -18.55 33.75 -4.97
CA ASP A 175 -17.23 34.03 -4.34
C ASP A 175 -16.60 32.83 -3.58
N PHE A 176 -17.39 31.80 -3.25
CA PHE A 176 -16.92 30.59 -2.53
C PHE A 176 -17.05 29.30 -3.36
N GLY A 177 -17.40 29.41 -4.64
CA GLY A 177 -17.75 28.29 -5.50
C GLY A 177 -16.58 27.47 -6.04
N ARG A 178 -15.33 27.77 -5.66
CA ARG A 178 -14.13 27.06 -6.14
C ARG A 178 -13.23 26.71 -4.96
N TYR A 179 -12.78 25.46 -4.91
CA TYR A 179 -11.73 25.04 -4.01
C TYR A 179 -10.53 24.55 -4.82
N ASP A 180 -9.34 24.89 -4.32
CA ASP A 180 -8.04 24.50 -4.85
C ASP A 180 -7.10 24.34 -3.65
N GLY A 181 -6.49 23.16 -3.48
CA GLY A 181 -5.60 22.96 -2.35
C GLY A 181 -4.97 21.58 -2.26
N PHE A 182 -3.89 21.48 -1.51
CA PHE A 182 -3.18 20.24 -1.27
C PHE A 182 -3.60 19.61 0.06
N ALA A 183 -3.76 18.28 0.06
CA ALA A 183 -4.00 17.50 1.26
C ALA A 183 -3.03 16.30 1.32
N PRO A 184 -2.59 15.90 2.52
CA PRO A 184 -1.79 14.70 2.68
C PRO A 184 -2.62 13.45 2.33
N ALA A 185 -2.02 12.53 1.57
CA ALA A 185 -2.60 11.24 1.26
C ALA A 185 -1.97 10.17 2.16
N LEU A 186 -2.79 9.42 2.89
CA LEU A 186 -2.35 8.30 3.72
C LEU A 186 -3.07 7.03 3.28
N ARG A 187 -2.33 5.93 3.20
CA ARG A 187 -2.84 4.66 2.74
C ARG A 187 -2.40 3.52 3.63
N PHE A 188 -3.37 2.71 4.02
CA PHE A 188 -3.19 1.39 4.59
C PHE A 188 -4.10 0.45 3.81
N ASP A 189 -3.55 -0.30 2.87
CA ASP A 189 -4.29 -1.23 2.04
C ASP A 189 -4.30 -2.61 2.69
N ILE A 190 -5.45 -3.27 2.67
CA ILE A 190 -5.56 -4.71 2.95
C ILE A 190 -6.37 -5.35 1.83
N GLY A 191 -6.01 -6.57 1.44
CA GLY A 191 -6.67 -7.21 0.32
C GLY A 191 -6.08 -8.55 -0.09
N PHE A 192 -6.34 -8.91 -1.34
CA PHE A 192 -5.91 -10.19 -1.91
C PHE A 192 -5.36 -9.99 -3.32
N GLY A 193 -4.26 -10.68 -3.64
CA GLY A 193 -3.74 -10.77 -4.99
C GLY A 193 -3.56 -12.21 -5.44
N TRP A 194 -3.71 -12.44 -6.73
CA TRP A 194 -3.67 -13.76 -7.37
C TRP A 194 -3.08 -13.69 -8.78
#